data_AF-A0A1G3BH54-F1
#
_entry.id   AF-A0A1G3BH54-F1
#
_cell.length_a   1.000
_cell.length_b   1.000
_cell.length_c   1.000
_cell.angle_alpha   90.00
_cell.angle_beta   90.00
_cell.angle_gamma   90.00
#
_symmetry.space_group_name_H-M   'P 1'
#
loop_
_entity.id
_entity.type
_entity.pdbx_description
1 polymer ?
#
loop_
_entity_poly.entity_id
_entity_poly.type
_entity_poly.pdbx_seq_one_letter_code
_entity_poly.pdbx_strand_id
1 'polypeptide(L)'
;MALVDQKILELDQALSGLNLNAQNLGKRVEELAQKTSAIDTNYSKLNTTLDELSTQVATKDSSIKATVSETQKNISDLIQKLREIEQAKTELQNQIIALQTQRSRITDSEIGRQSEAMKEEDRKTIEEGREMIKETRGERNSEEEKKEEETATGQGKEALQKLLDEALTLYRDGNYKDAIGKWEEALVIDPANLEAKFNIEIAKEKIKPPPEK
;
A
#
# COMPACT_ATOMS: atom_id res chain seq x y z
N MET A 1 70.97 -74.81 51.54
CA MET A 1 69.58 -75.21 51.29
C MET A 1 68.64 -74.08 51.65
N ALA A 2 68.48 -73.70 52.93
CA ALA A 2 67.51 -72.68 53.38
C ALA A 2 67.51 -71.33 52.61
N LEU A 3 68.68 -70.76 52.28
CA LEU A 3 68.75 -69.47 51.56
C LEU A 3 68.24 -69.56 50.10
N VAL A 4 68.43 -70.72 49.46
CA VAL A 4 67.97 -70.95 48.08
C VAL A 4 66.45 -71.11 48.08
N ASP A 5 65.91 -71.88 49.03
CA ASP A 5 64.46 -72.09 49.18
C ASP A 5 63.72 -70.77 49.46
N GLN A 6 64.30 -69.89 50.29
CA GLN A 6 63.75 -68.56 50.54
C GLN A 6 63.73 -67.68 49.27
N LYS A 7 64.82 -67.68 48.48
CA LYS A 7 64.87 -66.97 47.21
C LYS A 7 63.86 -67.48 46.19
N ILE A 8 63.62 -68.80 46.16
CA ILE A 8 62.59 -69.40 45.31
C ILE A 8 61.21 -68.88 45.71
N LEU A 9 60.89 -68.86 47.01
CA LEU A 9 59.62 -68.36 47.51
C LEU A 9 59.39 -66.88 47.14
N GLU A 10 60.41 -66.03 47.30
CA GLU A 10 60.35 -64.61 46.93
C GLU A 10 60.11 -64.43 45.42
N LEU A 11 60.78 -65.24 44.59
CA LEU A 11 60.58 -65.23 43.14
C LEU A 11 59.16 -65.69 42.75
N ASP A 12 58.62 -66.72 43.39
CA ASP A 12 57.26 -67.21 43.12
C ASP A 12 56.20 -66.18 43.49
N GLN A 13 56.39 -65.46 44.61
CA GLN A 13 55.53 -64.35 44.99
C GLN A 13 55.60 -63.21 43.98
N ALA A 14 56.81 -62.84 43.54
CA ALA A 14 57.00 -61.80 42.53
C ALA A 14 56.36 -62.19 41.18
N LEU A 15 56.53 -63.44 40.73
CA LEU A 15 55.91 -63.97 39.51
C LEU A 15 54.39 -63.98 39.61
N SER A 16 53.83 -64.35 40.75
CA SER A 16 52.39 -64.33 40.99
C SER A 16 51.84 -62.90 40.92
N GLY A 17 52.53 -61.93 41.53
CA GLY A 17 52.19 -60.52 41.44
C GLY A 17 52.28 -59.98 40.00
N LEU A 18 53.32 -60.37 39.27
CA LEU A 18 53.50 -60.00 37.86
C LEU A 18 52.37 -60.56 36.99
N ASN A 19 51.95 -61.80 37.23
CA ASN A 19 50.85 -62.45 36.51
C ASN A 19 49.51 -61.75 36.76
N LEU A 20 49.20 -61.38 38.01
CA LEU A 20 47.99 -60.60 38.34
C LEU A 20 47.99 -59.23 37.65
N ASN A 21 49.14 -58.56 37.64
CA ASN A 21 49.29 -57.28 36.94
C ASN A 21 49.10 -57.42 35.42
N ALA A 22 49.64 -58.48 34.82
CA ALA A 22 49.46 -58.77 33.40
C ALA A 22 47.98 -59.02 33.04
N GLN A 23 47.25 -59.77 33.87
CA GLN A 23 45.81 -59.99 33.68
C GLN A 23 45.00 -58.70 33.79
N ASN A 24 45.32 -57.83 34.77
CA ASN A 24 44.66 -56.54 34.94
C ASN A 24 44.95 -55.60 33.76
N LEU A 25 46.19 -55.58 33.24
CA LEU A 25 46.55 -54.85 32.04
C LEU A 25 45.77 -55.35 30.82
N GLY A 26 45.65 -56.67 30.65
CA GLY A 26 44.86 -57.28 29.57
C GLY A 26 43.41 -56.79 29.57
N LYS A 27 42.74 -56.82 30.72
CA LYS A 27 41.36 -56.30 30.86
C LYS A 27 41.25 -54.82 30.48
N ARG A 28 42.20 -53.99 30.93
CA ARG A 28 42.23 -52.56 30.58
C ARG A 28 42.45 -52.32 29.10
N VAL A 29 43.29 -53.12 28.45
CA VAL A 29 43.51 -53.04 26.99
C VAL A 29 42.23 -53.38 26.24
N GLU A 30 41.50 -54.40 26.67
CA GLU A 30 40.24 -54.80 26.05
C GLU A 30 39.14 -53.74 26.24
N GLU A 31 39.03 -53.14 27.42
CA GLU A 31 38.14 -52.00 27.67
C GLU A 31 38.47 -50.79 26.78
N LEU A 32 39.77 -50.48 26.61
CA LEU A 32 40.21 -49.39 25.73
C LEU A 32 39.92 -49.67 24.26
N ALA A 33 40.08 -50.93 23.81
CA ALA A 33 39.74 -51.35 22.46
C ALA A 33 38.24 -51.17 22.17
N GLN A 34 37.38 -51.57 23.12
CA GLN A 34 35.93 -51.37 23.02
C GLN A 34 35.57 -49.88 22.95
N LYS A 35 36.17 -49.05 23.81
CA LYS A 35 35.95 -47.59 23.78
C LYS A 35 36.39 -46.96 22.46
N THR A 36 37.51 -47.41 21.90
CA THR A 36 38.02 -46.91 20.61
C THR A 36 37.04 -47.25 19.49
N SER A 37 36.57 -48.50 19.40
CA SER A 37 35.57 -48.92 18.43
C SER A 37 34.24 -48.13 18.54
N ALA A 38 33.81 -47.84 19.77
CA ALA A 38 32.63 -47.00 19.99
C ALA A 38 32.84 -45.56 19.51
N ILE A 39 34.03 -44.98 19.73
CA ILE A 39 34.39 -43.65 19.24
C ILE A 39 34.41 -43.63 17.71
N ASP A 40 35.02 -44.62 17.06
CA ASP A 40 35.06 -44.72 15.59
C ASP A 40 33.65 -44.78 15.00
N THR A 41 32.76 -45.55 15.63
CA THR A 41 31.35 -45.63 15.24
C THR A 41 30.65 -44.29 15.37
N ASN A 42 30.87 -43.57 16.48
CA ASN A 42 30.29 -42.26 16.70
C ASN A 42 30.84 -41.21 15.74
N TYR A 43 32.13 -41.26 15.43
CA TYR A 43 32.77 -40.39 14.46
C TYR A 43 32.19 -40.60 13.06
N SER A 44 32.01 -41.85 12.63
CA SER A 44 31.36 -42.19 11.35
C SER A 44 29.94 -41.63 11.27
N LYS A 45 29.13 -41.81 12.33
CA LYS A 45 27.78 -41.22 12.39
C LYS A 45 27.81 -39.70 12.29
N LEU A 46 28.71 -39.04 13.02
CA LEU A 46 28.84 -37.60 13.00
C LEU A 46 29.22 -37.09 11.61
N ASN A 47 30.15 -37.78 10.93
CA ASN A 47 30.55 -37.45 9.57
C ASN A 47 29.36 -37.55 8.61
N THR A 48 28.60 -38.66 8.64
CA THR A 48 27.41 -38.82 7.80
C THR A 48 26.40 -37.70 8.04
N THR A 49 26.12 -37.35 9.31
CA THR A 49 25.19 -36.25 9.61
C THR A 49 25.70 -34.89 9.13
N LEU A 50 27.03 -34.67 9.12
CA LEU A 50 27.64 -33.45 8.60
C LEU A 50 27.49 -33.35 7.08
N ASP A 51 27.66 -34.47 6.36
CA ASP A 51 27.47 -34.54 4.91
C ASP A 51 26.00 -34.30 4.52
N GLU A 52 25.06 -34.89 5.27
CA GLU A 52 23.62 -34.66 5.11
C GLU A 52 23.25 -33.19 5.34
N LEU A 53 23.75 -32.59 6.42
CA LEU A 53 23.48 -31.19 6.73
C LEU A 53 24.07 -30.26 5.66
N SER A 54 25.29 -30.54 5.20
CA SER A 54 25.95 -29.78 4.14
C SER A 54 25.14 -29.82 2.84
N THR A 55 24.61 -31.00 2.50
CA THR A 55 23.73 -31.17 1.34
C THR A 55 22.42 -30.39 1.50
N GLN A 56 21.80 -30.46 2.69
CA GLN A 56 20.59 -29.68 2.98
C GLN A 56 20.82 -28.18 2.87
N VAL A 57 21.95 -27.67 3.38
CA VAL A 57 22.32 -26.25 3.27
C VAL A 57 22.45 -25.85 1.80
N ALA A 58 23.17 -26.62 0.99
CA ALA A 58 23.32 -26.34 -0.44
C ALA A 58 21.99 -26.33 -1.21
N THR A 59 21.09 -27.26 -0.88
CA THR A 59 19.75 -27.32 -1.52
C THR A 59 18.88 -26.13 -1.13
N LYS A 60 18.89 -25.72 0.14
CA LYS A 60 18.16 -24.56 0.62
C LYS A 60 18.71 -23.27 0.03
N ASP A 61 20.03 -23.13 -0.06
CA ASP A 61 20.68 -21.97 -0.69
C ASP A 61 20.25 -21.82 -2.16
N SER A 62 20.27 -22.93 -2.90
CA SER A 62 19.83 -22.96 -4.30
C SER A 62 18.35 -22.59 -4.46
N SER A 63 17.48 -23.09 -3.57
CA SER A 63 16.05 -22.77 -3.56
C SER A 63 15.80 -21.28 -3.27
N ILE A 64 16.46 -20.75 -2.24
CA ILE A 64 16.38 -19.32 -1.88
C ILE A 64 16.83 -18.45 -3.06
N LYS A 65 17.94 -18.79 -3.71
CA LYS A 65 18.45 -18.06 -4.87
C LYS A 65 17.45 -18.03 -6.03
N ALA A 66 16.76 -19.15 -6.27
CA ALA A 66 15.72 -19.23 -7.30
C ALA A 66 14.51 -18.32 -6.95
N THR A 67 14.01 -18.40 -5.72
CA THR A 67 12.90 -17.55 -5.26
C THR A 67 13.25 -16.06 -5.30
N VAL A 68 14.47 -15.69 -4.91
CA VAL A 68 14.96 -14.30 -4.98
C VAL A 68 14.99 -13.82 -6.43
N SER A 69 15.51 -14.63 -7.34
CA SER A 69 15.61 -14.27 -8.77
C SER A 69 14.22 -14.05 -9.38
N GLU A 70 13.27 -14.94 -9.09
CA GLU A 70 11.88 -14.81 -9.56
C GLU A 70 11.19 -13.57 -8.97
N THR A 71 11.41 -13.31 -7.67
CA THR A 71 10.85 -12.13 -7.01
C THR A 71 11.42 -10.84 -7.60
N GLN A 72 12.71 -10.79 -7.91
CA GLN A 72 13.36 -9.65 -8.56
C GLN A 72 12.79 -9.39 -9.96
N LYS A 73 12.53 -10.45 -10.73
CA LYS A 73 11.87 -10.34 -12.02
C LYS A 73 10.46 -9.75 -11.88
N ASN A 74 9.65 -10.29 -10.96
CA ASN A 74 8.29 -9.80 -10.71
C ASN A 74 8.28 -8.33 -10.25
N ILE A 75 9.22 -7.92 -9.39
CA ILE A 75 9.37 -6.52 -8.98
C ILE A 75 9.71 -5.63 -10.19
N SER A 76 10.60 -6.08 -11.08
CA SER A 76 10.98 -5.33 -12.28
C SER A 76 9.78 -5.14 -13.21
N ASP A 77 8.98 -6.19 -13.42
CA ASP A 77 7.76 -6.13 -14.23
C ASP A 77 6.71 -5.19 -13.62
N LEU A 78 6.54 -5.21 -12.28
CA LEU A 78 5.63 -4.30 -11.58
C LEU A 78 6.09 -2.84 -11.67
N ILE A 79 7.40 -2.58 -11.54
CA ILE A 79 7.97 -1.23 -11.72
C ILE A 79 7.68 -0.72 -13.14
N GLN A 80 7.83 -1.59 -14.14
CA GLN A 80 7.55 -1.22 -15.53
C GLN A 80 6.06 -0.87 -15.74
N LYS A 81 5.15 -1.70 -15.23
CA LYS A 81 3.70 -1.42 -15.27
C LYS A 81 3.33 -0.13 -14.54
N LEU A 82 3.97 0.16 -13.40
CA LEU A 82 3.72 1.39 -12.67
C LEU A 82 4.10 2.62 -13.49
N ARG A 83 5.24 2.60 -14.19
CA ARG A 83 5.64 3.68 -15.10
C ARG A 83 4.63 3.90 -16.23
N GLU A 84 4.12 2.82 -16.82
CA GLU A 84 3.10 2.89 -17.88
C GLU A 84 1.80 3.54 -17.36
N ILE A 85 1.37 3.18 -16.14
CA ILE A 85 0.21 3.78 -15.48
C ILE A 85 0.46 5.28 -15.19
N GLU A 86 1.65 5.64 -14.71
CA GLU A 86 2.03 7.03 -14.46
C GLU A 86 1.99 7.86 -15.75
N GLN A 87 2.53 7.31 -16.84
CA GLN A 87 2.48 7.96 -18.15
C GLN A 87 1.04 8.13 -18.65
N ALA A 88 0.22 7.09 -18.55
CA ALA A 88 -1.19 7.14 -18.94
C ALA A 88 -1.97 8.18 -18.11
N LYS A 89 -1.67 8.29 -16.80
CA LYS A 89 -2.26 9.29 -15.91
C LYS A 89 -1.91 10.71 -16.38
N THR A 90 -0.64 10.98 -16.70
CA THR A 90 -0.23 12.30 -17.21
C THR A 90 -0.92 12.63 -18.53
N GLU A 91 -1.05 11.66 -19.43
CA GLU A 91 -1.75 11.85 -20.70
C GLU A 91 -3.24 12.18 -20.48
N LEU A 92 -3.93 11.44 -19.61
CA LEU A 92 -5.32 11.75 -19.25
C LEU A 92 -5.46 13.13 -18.61
N GLN A 93 -4.52 13.55 -17.75
CA GLN A 93 -4.51 14.89 -17.18
C GLN A 93 -4.40 15.98 -18.26
N ASN A 94 -3.52 15.79 -19.25
CA ASN A 94 -3.38 16.70 -20.37
C ASN A 94 -4.67 16.76 -21.22
N GLN A 95 -5.31 15.62 -21.46
CA GLN A 95 -6.60 15.56 -22.18
C GLN A 95 -7.71 16.29 -21.41
N ILE A 96 -7.78 16.14 -20.09
CA ILE A 96 -8.73 16.86 -19.24
C ILE A 96 -8.52 18.37 -19.37
N ILE A 97 -7.28 18.85 -19.29
CA ILE A 97 -6.95 20.28 -19.45
C ILE A 97 -7.38 20.79 -20.83
N ALA A 98 -7.13 20.02 -21.89
CA ALA A 98 -7.52 20.38 -23.24
C ALA A 98 -9.05 20.48 -23.38
N LEU A 99 -9.80 19.51 -22.84
CA LEU A 99 -11.26 19.51 -22.84
C LEU A 99 -11.84 20.65 -22.00
N GLN A 100 -11.25 20.94 -20.84
CA GLN A 100 -11.65 22.09 -20.02
C GLN A 100 -11.45 23.42 -20.78
N THR A 101 -10.34 23.55 -21.51
CA THR A 101 -10.05 24.73 -22.34
C THR A 101 -11.04 24.87 -23.49
N GLN A 102 -11.35 23.77 -24.19
CA GLN A 102 -12.36 23.76 -25.25
C GLN A 102 -13.74 24.16 -24.71
N ARG A 103 -14.13 23.61 -23.55
CA ARG A 103 -15.40 23.94 -22.91
C ARG A 103 -15.50 25.42 -22.57
N SER A 104 -14.45 26.04 -22.02
CA SER A 104 -14.42 27.49 -21.78
C SER A 104 -14.68 28.29 -23.05
N ARG A 105 -13.98 27.97 -24.15
CA ARG A 105 -14.17 28.67 -25.43
C ARG A 105 -15.59 28.55 -25.97
N ILE A 106 -16.20 27.36 -25.83
CA ILE A 106 -17.59 27.14 -26.25
C ILE A 106 -18.53 27.97 -25.38
N THR A 107 -18.40 27.89 -24.05
CA THR A 107 -19.18 28.70 -23.10
C THR A 107 -19.06 30.20 -23.40
N ASP A 108 -17.84 30.70 -23.65
CA ASP A 108 -17.58 32.11 -23.94
C ASP A 108 -18.16 32.53 -25.31
N SER A 109 -18.16 31.63 -26.31
CA SER A 109 -18.60 31.95 -27.68
C SER A 109 -20.10 31.77 -27.94
N GLU A 110 -20.76 30.80 -27.30
CA GLU A 110 -22.18 30.51 -27.50
C GLU A 110 -23.06 31.32 -26.56
N ILE A 111 -22.74 31.40 -25.26
CA ILE A 111 -23.50 32.20 -24.29
C ILE A 111 -23.24 33.69 -24.51
N GLY A 112 -22.00 34.09 -24.82
CA GLY A 112 -21.67 35.48 -25.13
C GLY A 112 -22.48 36.00 -26.31
N ARG A 113 -22.48 35.29 -27.44
CA ARG A 113 -23.26 35.69 -28.63
C ARG A 113 -24.76 35.66 -28.43
N GLN A 114 -25.30 34.63 -27.75
CA GLN A 114 -26.74 34.57 -27.49
C GLN A 114 -27.17 35.63 -26.47
N SER A 115 -26.36 35.91 -25.44
CA SER A 115 -26.61 36.97 -24.47
C SER A 115 -26.54 38.36 -25.10
N GLU A 116 -25.56 38.64 -25.95
CA GLU A 116 -25.46 39.93 -26.66
C GLU A 116 -26.63 40.10 -27.65
N ALA A 117 -26.99 39.05 -28.39
CA ALA A 117 -28.09 39.08 -29.35
C ALA A 117 -29.44 39.25 -28.65
N MET A 118 -29.70 38.53 -27.56
CA MET A 118 -30.90 38.71 -26.74
C MET A 118 -30.96 40.09 -26.09
N LYS A 119 -29.84 40.59 -25.55
CA LYS A 119 -29.78 41.96 -24.98
C LYS A 119 -30.09 43.02 -26.03
N GLU A 120 -29.62 42.86 -27.26
CA GLU A 120 -29.88 43.82 -28.34
C GLU A 120 -31.34 43.75 -28.83
N GLU A 121 -31.93 42.55 -28.89
CA GLU A 121 -33.33 42.35 -29.25
C GLU A 121 -34.30 42.86 -28.17
N ASP A 122 -33.99 42.59 -26.89
CA ASP A 122 -34.72 43.12 -25.74
C ASP A 122 -34.58 44.65 -25.66
N ARG A 123 -33.38 45.19 -25.91
CA ARG A 123 -33.15 46.64 -25.93
C ARG A 123 -33.98 47.33 -27.01
N LYS A 124 -34.05 46.76 -28.21
CA LYS A 124 -34.85 47.30 -29.31
C LYS A 124 -36.35 47.27 -28.98
N THR A 125 -36.83 46.18 -28.40
CA THR A 125 -38.23 46.02 -27.99
C THR A 125 -38.61 46.99 -26.87
N ILE A 126 -37.72 47.22 -25.90
CA ILE A 126 -37.90 48.21 -24.84
C ILE A 126 -37.88 49.64 -25.40
N GLU A 127 -37.02 49.95 -26.36
CA GLU A 127 -36.97 51.28 -26.99
C GLU A 127 -38.26 51.59 -27.77
N GLU A 128 -38.77 50.62 -28.55
CA GLU A 128 -40.04 50.74 -29.27
C GLU A 128 -41.22 50.91 -28.28
N GLY A 129 -41.23 50.18 -27.16
CA GLY A 129 -42.20 50.35 -26.09
C GLY A 129 -42.09 51.72 -25.38
N ARG A 130 -40.86 52.23 -25.20
CA ARG A 130 -40.59 53.51 -24.53
C ARG A 130 -41.02 54.69 -25.40
N GLU A 131 -40.81 54.62 -26.72
CA GLU A 131 -41.29 55.62 -27.68
C GLU A 131 -42.83 55.64 -27.76
N MET A 132 -43.50 54.47 -27.76
CA MET A 132 -44.97 54.40 -27.68
C MET A 132 -45.53 55.00 -26.37
N ILE A 133 -44.84 54.82 -25.25
CA ILE A 133 -45.24 55.39 -23.94
C ILE A 133 -45.02 56.92 -23.92
N LYS A 134 -43.98 57.42 -24.57
CA LYS A 134 -43.67 58.85 -24.72
C LYS A 134 -44.74 59.59 -25.53
N GLU A 135 -45.32 58.92 -26.53
CA GLU A 135 -46.39 59.47 -27.37
C GLU A 135 -47.75 59.54 -26.64
N THR A 136 -47.93 58.76 -25.57
CA THR A 136 -49.24 58.58 -24.90
C THR A 136 -49.40 59.33 -23.57
N ARG A 137 -48.33 59.79 -22.91
CA ARG A 137 -48.46 60.37 -21.56
C ARG A 137 -47.47 61.49 -21.27
N GLY A 138 -48.04 62.70 -21.12
CA GLY A 138 -47.36 63.84 -20.52
C GLY A 138 -46.84 63.54 -19.10
N GLU A 139 -45.65 64.08 -18.85
CA GLU A 139 -44.94 64.31 -17.59
C GLU A 139 -45.50 63.63 -16.33
N ARG A 140 -44.72 62.71 -15.76
CA ARG A 140 -44.58 62.54 -14.30
C ARG A 140 -43.33 61.72 -13.95
N ASN A 141 -42.44 62.36 -13.18
CA ASN A 141 -41.42 61.73 -12.33
C ASN A 141 -42.10 60.66 -11.43
N SER A 142 -41.46 59.59 -10.96
CA SER A 142 -40.25 59.54 -10.12
C SER A 142 -39.89 58.06 -9.92
N GLU A 143 -38.58 57.79 -9.78
CA GLU A 143 -37.95 56.86 -8.85
C GLU A 143 -38.63 55.51 -8.54
N GLU A 144 -38.00 54.42 -8.96
CA GLU A 144 -37.50 53.36 -8.06
C GLU A 144 -36.71 52.31 -8.87
N GLU A 145 -35.41 52.56 -8.98
CA GLU A 145 -34.42 51.58 -9.40
C GLU A 145 -33.84 50.84 -8.19
N LYS A 146 -33.39 49.60 -8.44
CA LYS A 146 -32.46 48.76 -7.66
C LYS A 146 -33.00 48.03 -6.43
N LYS A 147 -33.08 46.70 -6.57
CA LYS A 147 -32.31 45.69 -5.80
C LYS A 147 -32.82 44.30 -6.13
N GLU A 148 -32.03 43.45 -6.78
CA GLU A 148 -32.07 41.98 -6.66
C GLU A 148 -31.08 41.32 -7.64
N GLU A 149 -29.77 41.49 -7.46
CA GLU A 149 -28.80 40.65 -8.19
C GLU A 149 -27.43 40.53 -7.51
N GLU A 150 -27.38 40.41 -6.17
CA GLU A 150 -26.08 40.26 -5.48
C GLU A 150 -26.07 39.38 -4.22
N THR A 151 -27.18 38.71 -3.84
CA THR A 151 -27.26 37.96 -2.57
C THR A 151 -27.37 36.44 -2.72
N ALA A 152 -27.55 35.89 -3.92
CA ALA A 152 -27.82 34.46 -4.11
C ALA A 152 -26.57 33.58 -4.33
N THR A 153 -25.43 34.15 -4.74
CA THR A 153 -24.23 33.38 -5.15
C THR A 153 -23.22 33.14 -4.02
N GLY A 154 -23.27 33.89 -2.92
CA GLY A 154 -22.35 33.73 -1.78
C GLY A 154 -22.73 32.56 -0.85
N GLN A 155 -24.02 32.41 -0.54
CA GLN A 155 -24.49 31.43 0.46
C GLN A 155 -24.32 29.98 0.00
N GLY A 156 -24.53 29.70 -1.30
CA GLY A 156 -24.32 28.35 -1.86
C GLY A 156 -22.85 27.92 -1.81
N LYS A 157 -21.93 28.87 -1.97
CA LYS A 157 -20.49 28.59 -1.96
C LYS A 157 -19.96 28.34 -0.55
N GLU A 158 -20.45 29.07 0.44
CA GLU A 158 -20.13 28.84 1.86
C GLU A 158 -20.71 27.53 2.38
N ALA A 159 -21.96 27.21 2.01
CA ALA A 159 -22.59 25.94 2.36
C ALA A 159 -21.84 24.74 1.74
N LEU A 160 -21.42 24.86 0.48
CA LEU A 160 -20.61 23.85 -0.19
C LEU A 160 -19.28 23.61 0.54
N GLN A 161 -18.56 24.68 0.87
CA GLN A 161 -17.26 24.57 1.54
C GLN A 161 -17.40 23.87 2.90
N LYS A 162 -18.42 24.24 3.68
CA LYS A 162 -18.69 23.63 4.99
C LYS A 162 -18.95 22.14 4.89
N LEU A 163 -19.72 21.70 3.89
CA LEU A 163 -19.98 20.27 3.67
C LEU A 163 -18.72 19.48 3.31
N LEU A 164 -17.83 20.08 2.51
CA LEU A 164 -16.55 19.44 2.15
C LEU A 164 -15.62 19.30 3.37
N ASP A 165 -15.53 20.33 4.21
CA ASP A 165 -14.70 20.32 5.42
C ASP A 165 -15.21 19.31 6.47
N GLU A 166 -16.53 19.24 6.66
CA GLU A 166 -17.17 18.25 7.55
C GLU A 166 -16.93 16.82 7.05
N ALA A 167 -17.08 16.57 5.75
CA ALA A 167 -16.84 15.26 5.16
C ALA A 167 -15.38 14.80 5.33
N LEU A 168 -14.41 15.71 5.15
CA LEU A 168 -13.00 15.41 5.36
C LEU A 168 -12.67 15.08 6.82
N THR A 169 -13.33 15.76 7.77
CA THR A 169 -13.19 15.48 9.20
C THR A 169 -13.71 14.08 9.53
N LEU A 170 -14.94 13.76 9.09
CA LEU A 170 -15.54 12.44 9.28
C LEU A 170 -14.70 11.32 8.66
N TYR A 171 -14.11 11.55 7.49
CA TYR A 171 -13.23 10.60 6.83
C TYR A 171 -11.96 10.32 7.65
N ARG A 172 -11.34 11.37 8.20
CA ARG A 172 -10.14 11.24 9.06
C ARG A 172 -10.43 10.50 10.35
N ASP A 173 -11.64 10.67 10.88
CA ASP A 173 -12.11 9.98 12.08
C ASP A 173 -12.51 8.52 11.81
N GLY A 174 -12.43 8.05 10.56
CA GLY A 174 -12.79 6.70 10.15
C GLY A 174 -14.28 6.47 9.99
N ASN A 175 -15.10 7.52 10.11
CA ASN A 175 -16.55 7.50 9.91
C ASN A 175 -16.89 7.58 8.43
N TYR A 176 -16.46 6.57 7.66
CA TYR A 176 -16.52 6.58 6.20
C TYR A 176 -17.95 6.68 5.64
N LYS A 177 -18.96 6.11 6.31
CA LYS A 177 -20.36 6.19 5.87
C LYS A 177 -20.92 7.61 5.98
N ASP A 178 -20.63 8.30 7.09
CA ASP A 178 -21.11 9.67 7.31
C ASP A 178 -20.36 10.66 6.41
N ALA A 179 -19.07 10.42 6.16
CA ALA A 179 -18.28 11.19 5.20
C ALA A 179 -18.86 11.11 3.78
N ILE A 180 -19.28 9.92 3.33
CA ILE A 180 -19.95 9.73 2.03
C ILE A 180 -21.24 10.56 1.97
N GLY A 181 -22.07 10.52 3.00
CA GLY A 181 -23.31 11.31 3.05
C GLY A 181 -23.05 12.81 2.88
N LYS A 182 -22.01 13.34 3.54
CA LYS A 182 -21.65 14.77 3.41
C LYS A 182 -21.10 15.15 2.04
N TRP A 183 -20.34 14.28 1.39
CA TRP A 183 -19.94 14.51 -0.01
C TRP A 183 -21.12 14.40 -0.98
N GLU A 184 -22.10 13.54 -0.72
CA GLU A 184 -23.33 13.46 -1.52
C GLU A 184 -24.18 14.74 -1.37
N GLU A 185 -24.31 15.30 -0.16
CA GLU A 185 -24.94 16.61 0.07
C GLU A 185 -24.21 17.73 -0.70
N ALA A 186 -22.87 17.72 -0.72
CA ALA A 186 -22.07 18.67 -1.48
C ALA A 186 -22.33 18.58 -3.00
N LEU A 187 -22.57 17.37 -3.52
CA LEU A 187 -22.90 17.12 -4.92
C LEU A 187 -24.31 17.57 -5.32
N VAL A 188 -25.20 17.82 -4.36
CA VAL A 188 -26.50 18.48 -4.63
C VAL A 188 -26.31 19.96 -4.93
N ILE A 189 -25.35 20.61 -4.27
CA ILE A 189 -25.03 22.04 -4.45
C ILE A 189 -24.15 22.25 -5.68
N ASP A 190 -23.09 21.46 -5.83
CA ASP A 190 -22.22 21.45 -7.00
C ASP A 190 -22.11 20.03 -7.58
N PRO A 191 -23.00 19.65 -8.51
CA PRO A 191 -22.95 18.36 -9.18
C PRO A 191 -21.66 18.11 -9.98
N ALA A 192 -20.88 19.15 -10.27
CA ALA A 192 -19.61 19.07 -10.98
C ALA A 192 -18.39 18.92 -10.06
N ASN A 193 -18.58 18.94 -8.74
CA ASN A 193 -17.50 18.86 -7.77
C ASN A 193 -16.74 17.51 -7.87
N LEU A 194 -15.52 17.55 -8.42
CA LEU A 194 -14.69 16.36 -8.63
C LEU A 194 -14.09 15.80 -7.34
N GLU A 195 -13.84 16.66 -6.36
CA GLU A 195 -13.28 16.28 -5.06
C GLU A 195 -14.25 15.38 -4.29
N ALA A 196 -15.52 15.79 -4.19
CA ALA A 196 -16.57 14.99 -3.56
C ALA A 196 -16.75 13.62 -4.24
N LYS A 197 -16.80 13.57 -5.58
CA LYS A 197 -16.92 12.31 -6.34
C LYS A 197 -15.74 11.38 -6.09
N PHE A 198 -14.52 11.91 -6.14
CA PHE A 198 -13.32 11.11 -5.95
C PHE A 198 -13.23 10.55 -4.53
N ASN A 199 -13.51 11.38 -3.52
CA ASN A 199 -13.42 10.99 -2.12
C ASN A 199 -14.50 9.97 -1.72
N ILE A 200 -15.71 10.04 -2.29
CA ILE A 200 -16.76 9.02 -2.12
C ILE A 200 -16.25 7.63 -2.55
N GLU A 201 -15.59 7.53 -3.72
CA GLU A 201 -15.10 6.25 -4.22
C GLU A 201 -14.00 5.65 -3.32
N ILE A 202 -13.11 6.50 -2.80
CA ILE A 202 -12.10 6.06 -1.82
C ILE A 202 -12.76 5.56 -0.54
N ALA A 203 -13.75 6.28 -0.01
CA ALA A 203 -14.45 5.89 1.20
C ALA A 203 -15.26 4.60 1.03
N LYS A 204 -15.86 4.38 -0.15
CA LYS A 204 -16.53 3.12 -0.51
C LYS A 204 -15.57 1.93 -0.50
N GLU A 205 -14.33 2.12 -0.94
CA GLU A 205 -13.32 1.06 -0.90
C GLU A 205 -12.93 0.69 0.54
N LYS A 206 -12.86 1.68 1.44
CA LYS A 206 -12.52 1.47 2.85
C LYS A 206 -13.58 0.68 3.64
N ILE A 207 -14.83 0.66 3.19
CA ILE A 207 -15.94 -0.05 3.83
C ILE A 207 -16.22 -1.43 3.22
N LYS A 208 -15.52 -1.82 2.14
CA LYS A 208 -15.70 -3.16 1.56
C LYS A 208 -15.19 -4.24 2.54
N PRO A 209 -15.94 -5.32 2.74
CA PRO A 209 -15.44 -6.46 3.51
C PRO A 209 -14.22 -7.07 2.79
N PRO A 210 -13.23 -7.60 3.54
CA PRO A 210 -12.08 -8.25 2.94
C PRO A 210 -12.53 -9.43 2.06
N PRO A 211 -11.86 -9.69 0.93
CA PRO A 211 -12.24 -10.76 0.03
C PRO A 211 -12.22 -12.10 0.78
N GLU A 212 -13.34 -12.82 0.70
CA GLU A 212 -13.46 -14.18 1.24
C GLU A 212 -12.40 -15.07 0.56
N LYS A 213 -11.62 -15.77 1.39
CA LYS A 213 -10.55 -16.69 0.95
C LYS A 213 -11.10 -18.06 0.60
#